data_AF-I8TNY4-F1
#
_entry.id   AF-I8TNY4-F1
#
_cell.length_a   1.000
_cell.length_b   1.000
_cell.length_c   1.000
_cell.angle_alpha   90.00
_cell.angle_beta   90.00
_cell.angle_gamma   90.00
#
_symmetry.space_group_name_H-M   'P 1'
#
loop_
_entity.id
_entity.type
_entity.pdbx_description
1 polymer ?
#
loop_
_entity_poly.entity_id
_entity_poly.type
_entity_poly.pdbx_seq_one_letter_code
_entity_poly.pdbx_strand_id
1 'polypeptide(L)'
;MQAASPIYDRHINTPSNHRFNPQSPTIPNVIHSQRRTANMAIAKVLLPSLSLFVFYAIFYYADINGLRALGEQYIASGTLPGTNEPIRTIYTGIEPIDHLLTTLTAFFWPTTDGSHPSLLLHSIAFSGTFGSAWVLITLEAWRKGNAWTIAAL
;
A
#
# COMPACT_ATOMS: atom_id res chain seq x y z
N MET A 1 -15.21 44.59 -72.78
CA MET A 1 -15.52 45.89 -72.14
C MET A 1 -16.80 45.73 -71.34
N GLN A 2 -16.72 45.63 -70.02
CA GLN A 2 -17.88 45.79 -69.15
C GLN A 2 -17.43 46.47 -67.85
N ALA A 3 -18.23 47.43 -67.44
CA ALA A 3 -17.87 48.60 -66.65
C ALA A 3 -17.51 48.30 -65.19
N ALA A 4 -16.49 49.01 -64.70
CA ALA A 4 -16.20 49.15 -63.28
C ALA A 4 -17.34 49.94 -62.59
N SER A 5 -17.79 49.46 -61.43
CA SER A 5 -18.66 50.19 -60.50
C SER A 5 -17.95 50.36 -59.15
N PRO A 6 -18.08 51.50 -58.45
CA PRO A 6 -17.14 51.92 -57.42
C PRO A 6 -17.72 51.85 -55.98
N ILE A 7 -16.84 52.11 -54.99
CA ILE A 7 -17.13 52.48 -53.59
C ILE A 7 -17.52 51.29 -52.69
N TYR A 8 -16.57 50.58 -52.06
CA TYR A 8 -15.90 50.93 -50.79
C TYR A 8 -16.87 51.43 -49.70
N ASP A 9 -17.52 50.50 -49.00
CA ASP A 9 -18.07 50.78 -47.68
C ASP A 9 -17.42 49.91 -46.60
N ARG A 10 -17.13 50.56 -45.49
CA ARG A 10 -16.24 50.15 -44.41
C ARG A 10 -16.84 48.98 -43.63
N HIS A 11 -16.17 47.83 -43.66
CA HIS A 11 -16.04 47.02 -42.45
C HIS A 11 -14.56 46.81 -42.14
N ILE A 12 -14.14 47.69 -41.24
CA ILE A 12 -12.87 47.77 -40.54
C ILE A 12 -12.40 46.37 -40.17
N ASN A 13 -11.19 46.04 -40.63
CA ASN A 13 -10.32 45.03 -40.03
C ASN A 13 -10.38 45.20 -38.50
N THR A 14 -11.18 44.38 -37.84
CA THR A 14 -11.01 44.17 -36.41
C THR A 14 -9.90 43.12 -36.35
N PRO A 15 -8.67 43.45 -35.92
CA PRO A 15 -7.70 42.41 -35.67
C PRO A 15 -8.33 41.56 -34.57
N SER A 16 -8.59 40.28 -34.85
CA SER A 16 -8.89 39.33 -33.79
C SER A 16 -7.66 39.36 -32.90
N ASN A 17 -7.74 40.12 -31.80
CA ASN A 17 -6.78 40.13 -30.72
C ASN A 17 -6.86 38.74 -30.06
N HIS A 18 -6.35 37.71 -30.74
CA HIS A 18 -5.88 36.50 -30.11
C HIS A 18 -4.66 36.92 -29.31
N ARG A 19 -4.93 37.52 -28.15
CA ARG A 19 -3.99 37.55 -27.04
C ARG A 19 -3.60 36.10 -26.85
N PHE A 20 -2.35 35.75 -27.16
CA PHE A 20 -1.76 34.51 -26.71
C PHE A 20 -2.04 34.47 -25.21
N ASN A 21 -2.93 33.57 -24.78
CA ASN A 21 -3.17 33.38 -23.36
C ASN A 21 -2.07 32.45 -22.88
N PRO A 22 -1.02 32.94 -22.20
CA PRO A 22 0.07 32.09 -21.72
C PRO A 22 -0.43 31.07 -20.69
N GLN A 23 -1.67 31.18 -20.23
CA GLN A 23 -2.33 30.24 -19.32
C GLN A 23 -3.21 29.20 -20.01
N SER A 24 -3.30 29.17 -21.35
CA SER A 24 -3.99 28.05 -22.02
C SER A 24 -3.16 26.77 -21.82
N PRO A 25 -3.67 25.74 -21.13
CA PRO A 25 -2.89 24.54 -20.86
C PRO A 25 -2.54 23.84 -22.17
N THR A 26 -1.25 23.65 -22.41
CA THR A 26 -0.78 22.89 -23.57
C THR A 26 -1.28 21.45 -23.47
N ILE A 27 -1.55 20.79 -24.59
CA ILE A 27 -2.03 19.39 -24.63
C ILE A 27 -1.20 18.45 -23.72
N PRO A 28 0.15 18.53 -23.68
CA PRO A 28 0.95 17.75 -22.73
C PRO A 28 0.55 17.97 -21.26
N ASN A 29 0.28 19.20 -20.85
CA ASN A 29 -0.09 19.54 -19.47
C ASN A 29 -1.48 18.98 -19.09
N VAL A 30 -2.41 18.91 -20.04
CA VAL A 30 -3.74 18.30 -19.83
C VAL A 30 -3.62 16.78 -19.67
N ILE A 31 -2.83 16.11 -20.50
CA ILE A 31 -2.62 14.67 -20.41
C ILE A 31 -1.90 14.29 -19.10
N HIS A 32 -0.88 15.05 -18.69
CA HIS A 32 -0.18 14.81 -17.42
C HIS A 32 -1.07 15.04 -16.20
N SER A 33 -1.94 16.06 -16.22
CA SER A 33 -2.87 16.33 -15.11
C SER A 33 -3.97 15.27 -15.03
N GLN A 34 -4.55 14.88 -16.16
CA GLN A 34 -5.58 13.84 -16.24
C GLN A 34 -5.03 12.46 -15.86
N ARG A 35 -3.80 12.14 -16.25
CA ARG A 35 -3.12 10.90 -15.82
C ARG A 35 -2.83 10.92 -14.32
N ARG A 36 -2.44 12.06 -13.74
CA ARG A 36 -2.24 12.20 -12.29
C ARG A 36 -3.53 12.01 -11.50
N THR A 37 -4.64 12.59 -11.94
CA THR A 37 -5.93 12.47 -11.23
C THR A 37 -6.50 11.06 -11.30
N ALA A 38 -6.42 10.40 -12.46
CA ALA A 38 -6.82 9.00 -12.61
C ALA A 38 -5.99 8.06 -11.70
N ASN A 39 -4.66 8.24 -11.68
CA ASN A 39 -3.78 7.44 -10.82
C ASN A 39 -4.09 7.64 -9.32
N MET A 40 -4.39 8.88 -8.91
CA MET A 40 -4.80 9.17 -7.53
C MET A 40 -6.14 8.52 -7.18
N ALA A 41 -7.12 8.52 -8.08
CA ALA A 41 -8.41 7.87 -7.84
C ALA A 41 -8.25 6.35 -7.67
N ILE A 42 -7.40 5.73 -8.49
CA ILE A 42 -7.08 4.30 -8.39
C ILE A 42 -6.40 4.00 -7.05
N ALA A 43 -5.36 4.76 -6.69
CA ALA A 43 -4.62 4.52 -5.44
C ALA A 43 -5.50 4.65 -4.19
N LYS A 44 -6.43 5.62 -4.18
CA LYS A 44 -7.37 5.84 -3.06
C LYS A 44 -8.32 4.67 -2.82
N VAL A 45 -8.60 3.85 -3.83
CA VAL A 45 -9.47 2.67 -3.72
C VAL A 45 -8.64 1.41 -3.55
N LEU A 46 -7.58 1.26 -4.34
CA LEU A 46 -6.77 0.05 -4.39
C LEU A 46 -6.04 -0.21 -3.07
N LEU A 47 -5.41 0.82 -2.48
CA LEU A 47 -4.63 0.66 -1.25
C LEU A 47 -5.49 0.18 -0.06
N PRO A 48 -6.63 0.81 0.29
CA PRO A 48 -7.46 0.30 1.38
C PRO A 48 -8.10 -1.06 1.04
N SER A 49 -8.48 -1.30 -0.22
CA SER A 49 -9.00 -2.61 -0.64
C SER A 49 -7.96 -3.71 -0.46
N LEU A 50 -6.71 -3.44 -0.84
CA LEU A 50 -5.60 -4.38 -0.66
C LEU A 50 -5.31 -4.61 0.83
N SER A 51 -5.36 -3.56 1.65
CA SER A 51 -5.21 -3.68 3.11
C SER A 51 -6.27 -4.60 3.71
N LEU A 52 -7.55 -4.37 3.41
CA LEU A 52 -8.66 -5.23 3.86
C LEU A 52 -8.51 -6.68 3.35
N PHE A 53 -8.08 -6.84 2.09
CA PHE A 53 -7.83 -8.15 1.51
C PHE A 53 -6.71 -8.89 2.22
N VAL A 54 -5.62 -8.21 2.60
CA VAL A 54 -4.52 -8.82 3.37
C VAL A 54 -5.01 -9.32 4.73
N PHE A 55 -5.81 -8.52 5.45
CA PHE A 55 -6.40 -8.97 6.71
C PHE A 55 -7.28 -10.21 6.51
N TYR A 56 -8.15 -10.22 5.50
CA TYR A 56 -8.97 -11.39 5.17
C TYR A 56 -8.10 -12.61 4.83
N ALA A 57 -7.11 -12.43 3.96
CA ALA A 57 -6.26 -13.51 3.47
C ALA A 57 -5.49 -14.18 4.62
N ILE A 58 -4.95 -13.40 5.57
CA ILE A 58 -4.21 -13.96 6.71
C ILE A 58 -5.07 -14.97 7.48
N PHE A 59 -6.30 -14.60 7.86
CA PHE A 59 -7.17 -15.49 8.63
C PHE A 59 -7.73 -16.64 7.78
N TYR A 60 -8.13 -16.36 6.54
CA TYR A 60 -8.64 -17.39 5.63
C TYR A 60 -7.59 -18.47 5.34
N TYR A 61 -6.35 -18.06 5.01
CA TYR A 61 -5.27 -19.03 4.75
C TYR A 61 -4.82 -19.74 6.03
N ALA A 62 -4.90 -19.09 7.19
CA ALA A 62 -4.62 -19.75 8.46
C ALA A 62 -5.59 -20.91 8.75
N ASP A 63 -6.84 -20.79 8.31
CA ASP A 63 -7.85 -21.84 8.48
C ASP A 63 -7.65 -22.99 7.49
N ILE A 64 -7.57 -22.68 6.20
CA ILE A 64 -7.53 -23.72 5.17
C ILE A 64 -6.22 -24.51 5.17
N ASN A 65 -5.12 -23.90 5.60
CA ASN A 65 -3.82 -24.57 5.71
C ASN A 65 -3.62 -25.25 7.09
N GLY A 66 -4.62 -25.19 7.98
CA GLY A 66 -4.57 -25.83 9.30
C GLY A 66 -3.68 -25.13 10.33
N LEU A 67 -3.16 -23.94 10.02
CA LEU A 67 -2.30 -23.17 10.91
C LEU A 67 -3.01 -22.80 12.22
N ARG A 68 -4.30 -22.44 12.15
CA ARG A 68 -5.11 -22.15 13.34
C ARG A 68 -5.19 -23.36 14.27
N ALA A 69 -5.56 -24.52 13.71
CA ALA A 69 -5.67 -25.76 14.46
C ALA A 69 -4.32 -26.17 15.09
N LEU A 70 -3.22 -25.94 14.38
CA LEU A 70 -1.87 -26.22 14.89
C LEU A 70 -1.50 -25.28 16.05
N GLY A 71 -1.83 -23.99 15.95
CA GLY A 71 -1.64 -23.03 17.05
C GLY A 71 -2.44 -23.41 18.30
N GLU A 72 -3.70 -23.78 18.14
CA GLU A 72 -4.54 -24.26 19.25
C GLU A 72 -3.98 -25.54 19.90
N GLN A 73 -3.41 -26.46 19.12
CA GLN A 73 -2.77 -27.65 19.66
C GLN A 73 -1.55 -27.33 20.53
N TYR A 74 -0.69 -26.39 20.11
CA TYR A 74 0.47 -25.99 20.92
C TYR A 74 0.08 -25.20 22.18
N ILE A 75 -0.97 -24.39 22.10
CA ILE A 75 -1.53 -23.71 23.26
C ILE A 75 -2.10 -24.74 24.25
N ALA A 76 -2.83 -25.74 23.75
CA ALA A 76 -3.39 -26.81 24.56
C ALA A 76 -2.32 -27.74 25.16
N SER A 77 -1.23 -28.01 24.43
CA SER A 77 -0.10 -28.80 24.94
C SER A 77 0.72 -28.05 25.98
N GLY A 78 0.64 -26.72 26.00
CA GLY A 78 1.41 -25.87 26.90
C GLY A 78 2.92 -25.90 26.61
N THR A 79 3.33 -26.40 25.44
CA THR A 79 4.74 -26.59 25.08
C THR A 79 5.10 -25.92 23.77
N LEU A 80 6.35 -25.49 23.66
CA LEU A 80 6.89 -24.96 22.42
C LEU A 80 6.99 -26.05 21.35
N PRO A 81 6.73 -25.72 20.07
CA PRO A 81 6.81 -26.68 18.98
C PRO A 81 8.16 -27.39 18.90
N GLY A 82 8.14 -28.72 18.78
CA GLY A 82 9.36 -29.53 18.64
C GLY A 82 10.21 -29.65 19.90
N THR A 83 9.74 -29.13 21.05
CA THR A 83 10.45 -29.21 22.34
C THR A 83 9.48 -29.57 23.47
N ASN A 84 10.02 -29.87 24.65
CA ASN A 84 9.23 -30.07 25.88
C ASN A 84 9.23 -28.83 26.79
N GLU A 85 9.69 -27.69 26.28
CA GLU A 85 9.77 -26.45 27.05
C GLU A 85 8.40 -25.77 27.13
N PRO A 86 8.02 -25.20 28.28
CA PRO A 86 6.72 -24.57 28.44
C PRO A 86 6.58 -23.32 27.56
N ILE A 87 5.45 -23.20 26.86
CA ILE A 87 5.14 -21.98 26.11
C ILE A 87 4.66 -20.88 27.05
N ARG A 88 5.12 -19.65 26.84
CA ARG A 88 4.64 -18.50 27.60
C ARG A 88 3.24 -18.13 27.09
N THR A 89 2.27 -18.08 28.01
CA THR A 89 0.87 -17.75 27.68
C THR A 89 0.42 -16.39 28.21
N ILE A 90 1.16 -15.79 29.15
CA ILE A 90 0.84 -14.50 29.75
C ILE A 90 1.95 -13.49 29.43
N TYR A 91 1.63 -12.48 28.64
CA TYR A 91 2.57 -11.44 28.20
C TYR A 91 2.17 -10.08 28.78
N THR A 92 0.91 -9.70 28.59
CA THR A 92 0.34 -8.40 28.94
C THR A 92 -0.75 -8.49 30.01
N GLY A 93 -1.35 -9.67 30.19
CA GLY A 93 -2.49 -9.90 31.08
C GLY A 93 -3.85 -9.68 30.43
N ILE A 94 -3.89 -9.28 29.15
CA ILE A 94 -5.13 -9.11 28.37
C ILE A 94 -5.33 -10.37 27.52
N GLU A 95 -6.33 -11.19 27.86
CA GLU A 95 -6.59 -12.51 27.27
C GLU A 95 -6.51 -12.56 25.72
N PRO A 96 -7.22 -11.72 24.95
CA PRO A 96 -7.16 -11.80 23.48
C PRO A 96 -5.78 -11.42 22.91
N ILE A 97 -5.07 -10.50 23.57
CA ILE A 97 -3.72 -10.08 23.14
C ILE A 97 -2.73 -11.19 23.47
N ASP A 98 -2.84 -11.76 24.66
CA ASP A 98 -1.98 -12.85 25.12
C ASP A 98 -2.18 -14.12 24.30
N HIS A 99 -3.42 -14.45 23.93
CA HIS A 99 -3.71 -15.56 23.01
C HIS A 99 -3.05 -15.35 21.64
N LEU A 100 -3.15 -14.14 21.08
CA LEU A 100 -2.50 -13.79 19.82
C LEU A 100 -0.96 -13.90 19.93
N LEU A 101 -0.36 -13.32 20.97
CA LEU A 101 1.09 -13.36 21.19
C LEU A 101 1.61 -14.78 21.41
N THR A 102 0.86 -15.62 22.12
CA THR A 102 1.17 -17.04 22.31
C THR A 102 1.14 -17.78 20.97
N THR A 103 0.08 -17.56 20.18
CA THR A 103 -0.04 -18.16 18.84
C THR A 103 1.12 -17.75 17.93
N LEU A 104 1.47 -16.45 17.92
CA LEU A 104 2.61 -15.94 17.14
C LEU A 104 3.94 -16.54 17.64
N THR A 105 4.10 -16.70 18.95
CA THR A 105 5.31 -17.33 19.52
C THR A 105 5.44 -18.77 19.07
N ALA A 106 4.37 -19.57 19.16
CA ALA A 106 4.37 -20.94 18.64
C ALA A 106 4.68 -20.96 17.14
N PHE A 107 4.07 -20.08 16.35
CA PHE A 107 4.28 -20.03 14.91
C PHE A 107 5.72 -19.66 14.51
N PHE A 108 6.31 -18.67 15.16
CA PHE A 108 7.66 -18.19 14.84
C PHE A 108 8.77 -19.00 15.51
N TRP A 109 8.48 -19.83 16.51
CA TRP A 109 9.51 -20.61 17.19
C TRP A 109 10.41 -21.41 16.23
N PRO A 110 9.88 -22.20 15.28
CA PRO A 110 10.70 -22.99 14.34
C PRO A 110 11.56 -22.15 13.39
N THR A 111 11.29 -20.84 13.25
CA THR A 111 12.13 -19.94 12.43
C THR A 111 13.38 -19.49 13.18
N THR A 112 13.42 -19.66 14.50
CA THR A 112 14.49 -19.16 15.39
C THR A 112 15.18 -20.23 16.21
N ASP A 113 14.57 -21.41 16.39
CA ASP A 113 15.10 -22.51 17.21
C ASP A 113 16.36 -23.19 16.63
N GLY A 114 16.70 -22.90 15.36
CA GLY A 114 17.85 -23.46 14.67
C GLY A 114 17.66 -24.90 14.18
N SER A 115 16.49 -25.51 14.40
CA SER A 115 16.19 -26.87 13.92
C SER A 115 16.03 -26.92 12.39
N HIS A 116 15.63 -25.79 11.79
CA HIS A 116 15.44 -25.65 10.35
C HIS A 116 16.25 -24.46 9.78
N PRO A 117 17.56 -24.63 9.46
CA PRO A 117 18.41 -23.53 9.02
C PRO A 117 17.94 -22.86 7.71
N SER A 118 17.28 -23.61 6.82
CA SER A 118 16.67 -23.05 5.61
C SER A 118 15.49 -22.12 5.94
N LEU A 119 14.65 -22.48 6.91
CA LEU A 119 13.51 -21.67 7.35
C LEU A 119 13.98 -20.39 8.05
N LEU A 120 15.04 -20.50 8.85
CA LEU A 120 15.70 -19.37 9.49
C LEU A 120 16.27 -18.40 8.45
N LEU A 121 17.02 -18.90 7.46
CA LEU A 121 17.57 -18.07 6.40
C LEU A 121 16.46 -17.37 5.58
N HIS A 122 15.38 -18.09 5.29
CA HIS A 122 14.21 -17.52 4.63
C HIS A 122 13.58 -16.40 5.46
N SER A 123 13.47 -16.57 6.78
CA SER A 123 12.91 -15.57 7.70
C SER A 123 13.77 -14.31 7.80
N ILE A 124 15.10 -14.46 7.76
CA ILE A 124 16.03 -13.34 7.68
C ILE A 124 15.85 -12.58 6.36
N ALA A 125 15.78 -13.28 5.23
CA ALA A 125 15.57 -12.64 3.93
C ALA A 125 14.19 -11.93 3.85
N PHE A 126 13.15 -12.57 4.36
CA PHE A 126 11.81 -12.01 4.45
C PHE A 126 11.79 -10.73 5.30
N SER A 127 12.37 -10.76 6.50
CA SER A 127 12.42 -9.58 7.38
C SER A 127 13.25 -8.44 6.78
N GLY A 128 14.34 -8.74 6.07
CA GLY A 128 15.13 -7.73 5.34
C GLY A 128 14.34 -7.02 4.25
N THR A 129 13.59 -7.77 3.43
CA THR A 129 12.76 -7.19 2.36
C THR A 129 11.58 -6.39 2.92
N PHE A 130 10.86 -6.96 3.87
CA PHE A 130 9.75 -6.29 4.55
C PHE A 130 10.20 -5.02 5.28
N GLY A 131 11.26 -5.11 6.08
CA GLY A 131 11.81 -3.97 6.82
C GLY A 131 12.31 -2.85 5.91
N SER A 132 12.97 -3.18 4.81
CA SER A 132 13.41 -2.17 3.82
C SER A 132 12.22 -1.45 3.19
N ALA A 133 11.17 -2.20 2.82
CA ALA A 133 9.94 -1.61 2.29
C ALA A 133 9.25 -0.71 3.33
N TRP A 134 9.18 -1.14 4.59
CA TRP A 134 8.59 -0.35 5.68
C TRP A 134 9.31 0.97 5.93
N VAL A 135 10.65 0.96 5.90
CA VAL A 135 11.46 2.19 6.01
C VAL A 135 11.14 3.15 4.87
N LEU A 136 11.08 2.67 3.62
CA LEU A 136 10.76 3.51 2.48
C LEU A 136 9.34 4.09 2.57
N ILE A 137 8.36 3.28 2.96
CA ILE A 137 6.97 3.72 3.17
C ILE A 137 6.93 4.82 4.24
N THR A 138 7.60 4.62 5.38
CA THR A 138 7.63 5.59 6.49
C THR A 138 8.31 6.89 6.09
N LEU A 139 9.44 6.81 5.38
CA LEU A 139 10.14 8.00 4.89
C LEU A 139 9.30 8.79 3.89
N GLU A 140 8.59 8.11 3.00
CA GLU A 140 7.69 8.75 2.04
C GLU A 140 6.45 9.33 2.71
N ALA A 141 5.93 8.68 3.76
CA ALA A 141 4.84 9.18 4.60
C ALA A 141 5.19 10.53 5.24
N TRP A 142 6.41 10.67 5.75
CA TRP A 142 6.88 11.87 6.45
C TRP A 142 7.42 12.96 5.52
N ARG A 143 7.57 12.68 4.23
CA ARG A 143 8.01 13.67 3.26
C ARG A 143 6.99 14.80 3.20
N LYS A 144 7.42 16.06 3.38
CA LYS A 144 6.54 17.25 3.39
C LYS A 144 5.63 17.37 2.16
N GLY A 145 6.04 16.82 1.01
CA GLY A 145 5.22 16.78 -0.22
C GLY A 145 4.05 15.78 -0.18
N ASN A 146 3.98 14.96 0.88
CA ASN A 146 2.98 13.94 1.12
C ASN A 146 2.13 14.23 2.38
N ALA A 147 2.42 15.35 3.07
CA ALA A 147 1.62 15.82 4.20
C ALA A 147 0.15 15.96 3.76
N TRP A 148 -0.77 15.40 4.56
CA TRP A 148 -2.22 15.33 4.31
C TRP A 148 -2.70 14.33 3.25
N THR A 149 -1.89 13.34 2.86
CA THR A 149 -2.33 12.21 2.02
C THR A 149 -2.53 10.92 2.83
N ILE A 150 -3.19 9.92 2.24
CA ILE A 150 -3.45 8.61 2.89
C ILE A 150 -2.15 7.91 3.31
N ALA A 151 -1.05 8.15 2.61
CA ALA A 151 0.25 7.60 2.98
C ALA A 151 0.84 8.25 4.25
N ALA A 152 0.30 9.38 4.73
CA ALA A 152 0.71 10.05 5.96
C ALA A 152 -0.18 9.71 7.18
N LEU A 153 -1.18 8.84 7.01
CA LEU A 153 -2.06 8.28 8.05
C LEU A 153 -1.61 6.86 8.40
#